data_AF-A0A3D5RTI5-F1
#
_entry.id   AF-A0A3D5RTI5-F1
#
_cell.length_a   1.000
_cell.length_b   1.000
_cell.length_c   1.000
_cell.angle_alpha   90.00
_cell.angle_beta   90.00
_cell.angle_gamma   90.00
#
_symmetry.space_group_name_H-M   'P 1'
#
loop_
_entity.id
_entity.type
_entity.pdbx_description
1 polymer ?
#
loop_
_entity_poly.entity_id
_entity_poly.type
_entity_poly.pdbx_seq_one_letter_code
_entity_poly.pdbx_strand_id
1 'polypeptide(L)'
;MGVRKKSRRTIAEVVEMTAAYFNLDVEVWIEIGKLKDNMAEAEDHGAGVYTLHFDKKFIKEDDEAELVKAAAHEMVHVKQFELDGLRLEENIGYMNGAEHNGDYWFSPREIEATGYQDAFLHHYFSGK
;
A
#
# COMPACT_ATOMS: atom_id res chain seq x y z
N MET A 1 4.73 -18.65 16.78
CA MET A 1 5.35 -17.64 15.91
C MET A 1 5.09 -16.27 16.53
N GLY A 2 6.10 -15.40 16.68
CA GLY A 2 5.87 -14.08 17.29
C GLY A 2 5.01 -13.19 16.40
N VAL A 3 4.19 -12.29 17.00
CA VAL A 3 3.27 -11.36 16.32
C VAL A 3 3.94 -10.69 15.11
N ARG A 4 5.08 -10.03 15.32
CA ARG A 4 5.82 -9.35 14.25
C ARG A 4 6.20 -10.25 13.06
N LYS A 5 6.45 -11.54 13.30
CA LYS A 5 6.78 -12.50 12.23
C LYS A 5 5.52 -12.93 11.47
N LYS A 6 4.37 -13.06 12.16
CA LYS A 6 3.07 -13.33 11.55
C LYS A 6 2.64 -12.15 10.67
N SER A 7 2.61 -10.94 11.21
CA SER A 7 2.18 -9.74 10.49
C SER A 7 3.06 -9.48 9.26
N ARG A 8 4.39 -9.63 9.38
CA ARG A 8 5.30 -9.53 8.23
C ARG A 8 4.99 -10.55 7.13
N ARG A 9 4.63 -11.77 7.49
CA ARG A 9 4.25 -12.80 6.52
C ARG A 9 2.96 -12.42 5.81
N THR A 10 1.93 -12.00 6.56
CA THR A 10 0.67 -11.51 5.97
C THR A 10 0.91 -10.36 4.99
N ILE A 11 1.72 -9.36 5.38
CA ILE A 11 2.06 -8.24 4.50
C ILE A 11 2.77 -8.74 3.24
N ALA A 12 3.76 -9.63 3.37
CA ALA A 12 4.47 -10.18 2.22
C ALA A 12 3.55 -10.97 1.26
N GLU A 13 2.65 -11.79 1.80
CA GLU A 13 1.64 -12.52 1.02
C GLU A 13 0.73 -11.55 0.23
N VAL A 14 0.34 -10.43 0.83
CA VAL A 14 -0.47 -9.40 0.17
C VAL A 14 0.31 -8.65 -0.91
N VAL A 15 1.57 -8.32 -0.65
CA VAL A 15 2.47 -7.71 -1.65
C VAL A 15 2.61 -8.61 -2.86
N GLU A 16 2.89 -9.90 -2.67
CA GLU A 16 3.02 -10.86 -3.76
C GLU A 16 1.71 -11.00 -4.56
N MET A 17 0.58 -11.12 -3.87
CA MET A 17 -0.75 -11.23 -4.47
C MET A 17 -1.11 -10.01 -5.32
N THR A 18 -0.90 -8.80 -4.79
CA THR A 18 -1.25 -7.54 -5.46
C THR A 18 -0.32 -7.24 -6.63
N ALA A 19 0.99 -7.45 -6.47
CA ALA A 19 1.97 -7.32 -7.54
C ALA A 19 1.65 -8.28 -8.70
N ALA A 20 1.28 -9.54 -8.40
CA ALA A 20 0.88 -10.50 -9.42
C ALA A 20 -0.42 -10.11 -10.13
N TYR A 21 -1.41 -9.59 -9.40
CA TYR A 21 -2.68 -9.15 -9.98
C TYR A 21 -2.50 -8.01 -11.00
N PHE A 22 -1.67 -7.02 -10.65
CA PHE A 22 -1.39 -5.87 -11.51
C PHE A 22 -0.24 -6.09 -12.50
N ASN A 23 0.43 -7.25 -12.46
CA ASN A 23 1.61 -7.56 -13.25
C ASN A 23 2.73 -6.50 -13.09
N LEU A 24 3.04 -6.17 -11.83
CA LEU A 24 4.10 -5.23 -11.48
C LEU A 24 5.47 -5.93 -11.45
N ASP A 25 6.47 -5.30 -12.06
CA ASP A 25 7.88 -5.70 -11.98
C ASP A 25 8.63 -4.75 -11.04
N VAL A 26 8.44 -4.97 -9.74
CA VAL A 26 8.92 -4.08 -8.67
C VAL A 26 9.58 -4.86 -7.54
N GLU A 27 10.52 -4.21 -6.85
CA GLU A 27 11.12 -4.68 -5.61
C GLU A 27 10.51 -3.91 -4.43
N VAL A 28 9.85 -4.62 -3.51
CA VAL A 28 9.14 -4.01 -2.37
C VAL A 28 9.73 -4.48 -1.04
N TRP A 29 10.22 -3.53 -0.24
CA TRP A 29 10.77 -3.78 1.09
C TRP A 29 9.72 -3.48 2.17
N ILE A 30 9.78 -4.19 3.29
CA ILE A 30 8.82 -4.02 4.40
C ILE A 30 9.54 -3.55 5.66
N GLU A 31 9.29 -2.30 6.03
CA GLU A 31 9.82 -1.68 7.24
C GLU A 31 8.75 -1.51 8.31
N ILE A 32 9.17 -1.65 9.57
CA ILE A 32 8.27 -1.47 10.73
C ILE A 32 8.93 -0.47 11.65
N GLY A 33 8.32 0.71 11.73
CA GLY A 33 8.89 1.90 12.35
C GLY A 33 7.89 2.61 13.25
N LYS A 34 8.17 3.87 13.58
CA LYS A 34 7.18 4.76 14.19
C LYS A 34 6.73 5.72 13.10
N LEU A 35 5.46 5.70 12.75
CA LEU A 35 4.84 6.69 11.89
C LEU A 35 4.18 7.78 12.75
N LYS A 36 3.93 8.95 12.17
CA LYS A 36 3.25 10.05 12.88
C LYS A 36 1.74 9.85 12.87
N ASP A 37 1.16 9.95 11.68
CA ASP A 37 -0.29 10.10 11.51
C ASP A 37 -0.91 8.93 10.72
N ASN A 38 -0.08 8.08 10.10
CA ASN A 38 -0.52 6.99 9.23
C ASN A 38 -0.28 5.61 9.85
N MET A 39 -1.08 4.62 9.45
CA MET A 39 -0.88 3.21 9.80
C MET A 39 0.17 2.53 8.91
N ALA A 40 0.18 2.92 7.64
CA ALA A 40 1.16 2.52 6.64
C ALA A 40 1.44 3.68 5.68
N GLU A 41 2.55 3.61 4.95
CA GLU A 41 2.88 4.52 3.85
C GLU A 41 3.85 3.84 2.86
N ALA A 42 3.67 4.10 1.56
CA ALA A 42 4.59 3.73 0.50
C ALA A 42 5.61 4.84 0.23
N GLU A 43 6.89 4.48 0.19
CA GLU A 43 8.00 5.34 -0.24
C GLU A 43 8.56 4.82 -1.57
N ASP A 44 8.61 5.70 -2.57
CA ASP A 44 9.22 5.44 -3.89
C ASP A 44 10.71 5.81 -3.87
N HIS A 45 11.58 4.84 -4.14
CA HIS A 45 13.04 5.05 -4.27
C HIS A 45 13.49 5.22 -5.73
N GLY A 46 12.54 5.15 -6.67
CA GLY A 46 12.74 5.16 -8.10
C GLY A 46 13.16 3.80 -8.67
N ALA A 47 13.09 3.69 -9.99
CA ALA A 47 13.52 2.50 -10.75
C ALA A 47 12.85 1.19 -10.28
N GLY A 48 11.57 1.24 -9.93
CA GLY A 48 10.79 0.07 -9.52
C GLY A 48 11.08 -0.42 -8.10
N VAL A 49 11.73 0.38 -7.25
CA VAL A 49 12.08 0.02 -5.87
C VAL A 49 11.26 0.82 -4.88
N TYR A 50 10.59 0.13 -3.95
CA TYR A 50 9.67 0.73 -2.99
C TYR A 50 9.90 0.19 -1.58
N THR A 51 9.58 1.01 -0.58
CA THR A 51 9.45 0.56 0.81
C THR A 51 8.03 0.80 1.31
N LEU A 52 7.40 -0.24 1.84
CA LEU A 52 6.18 -0.10 2.63
C LEU A 52 6.55 -0.01 4.11
N HIS A 53 6.27 1.15 4.69
CA HIS A 53 6.45 1.41 6.11
C HIS A 53 5.16 1.12 6.86
N PHE A 54 5.24 0.41 7.97
CA PHE A 54 4.10 0.16 8.86
C PHE A 54 4.39 0.67 10.28
N ASP A 55 3.40 1.31 10.90
CA ASP A 55 3.53 1.75 12.28
C ASP A 55 3.62 0.55 13.24
N LYS A 56 4.59 0.60 14.15
CA LYS A 56 4.83 -0.47 15.11
C LYS A 56 3.67 -0.69 16.08
N LYS A 57 2.81 0.30 16.34
CA LYS A 57 1.61 0.10 17.19
C LYS A 57 0.56 -0.65 16.41
N PHE A 58 0.33 -0.25 15.16
CA PHE A 58 -0.56 -0.95 14.24
C PHE A 58 -0.15 -2.44 14.09
N ILE A 59 1.13 -2.73 13.84
CA ILE A 59 1.62 -4.12 13.79
C ILE A 59 1.39 -4.89 15.10
N LYS A 60 1.40 -4.23 16.26
CA LYS A 60 1.20 -4.89 17.56
C LYS A 60 -0.26 -5.27 17.82
N GLU A 61 -1.21 -4.60 17.18
CA GLU A 61 -2.63 -4.91 17.29
C GLU A 61 -2.95 -6.27 16.64
N ASP A 62 -2.14 -6.72 15.68
CA ASP A 62 -2.21 -8.03 14.99
C ASP A 62 -3.59 -8.32 14.38
N ASP A 63 -4.32 -7.29 13.98
CA ASP A 63 -5.54 -7.43 13.19
C ASP A 63 -5.17 -7.78 11.75
N GLU A 64 -5.34 -9.05 11.39
CA GLU A 64 -4.99 -9.55 10.07
C GLU A 64 -5.78 -8.87 8.94
N ALA A 65 -7.05 -8.51 9.18
CA ALA A 65 -7.87 -7.88 8.15
C ALA A 65 -7.39 -6.45 7.85
N GLU A 66 -7.10 -5.68 8.90
CA GLU A 66 -6.56 -4.33 8.72
C GLU A 66 -5.15 -4.34 8.13
N LEU A 67 -4.31 -5.31 8.50
CA LEU A 67 -2.99 -5.49 7.88
C LEU A 67 -3.10 -5.76 6.38
N VAL A 68 -4.06 -6.59 5.97
CA VAL A 68 -4.32 -6.89 4.55
C VAL A 68 -4.78 -5.64 3.82
N LYS A 69 -5.75 -4.91 4.38
CA LYS A 69 -6.24 -3.66 3.78
C LYS A 69 -5.11 -2.64 3.61
N ALA A 70 -4.36 -2.37 4.68
CA ALA A 70 -3.27 -1.39 4.65
C ALA A 70 -2.20 -1.78 3.61
N ALA A 71 -1.74 -3.04 3.61
CA ALA A 71 -0.76 -3.49 2.64
C ALA A 71 -1.27 -3.43 1.19
N ALA A 72 -2.54 -3.79 0.95
CA ALA A 72 -3.15 -3.69 -0.37
C ALA A 72 -3.31 -2.24 -0.83
N HIS A 73 -3.69 -1.34 0.08
CA HIS A 73 -3.81 0.09 -0.19
C HIS A 73 -2.49 0.68 -0.67
N GLU A 74 -1.40 0.44 0.08
CA GLU A 74 -0.08 0.93 -0.31
C GLU A 74 0.43 0.32 -1.62
N MET A 75 0.12 -0.96 -1.89
CA MET A 75 0.47 -1.59 -3.16
C MET A 75 -0.31 -1.02 -4.36
N VAL A 76 -1.51 -0.48 -4.13
CA VAL A 76 -2.22 0.27 -5.18
C VAL A 76 -1.49 1.57 -5.47
N HIS A 77 -0.94 2.26 -4.47
CA HIS A 77 -0.07 3.42 -4.74
C HIS A 77 1.17 3.05 -5.54
N VAL A 78 1.82 1.92 -5.23
CA VAL A 78 2.93 1.39 -6.04
C VAL A 78 2.49 1.18 -7.49
N LYS A 79 1.33 0.55 -7.72
CA LYS A 79 0.74 0.41 -9.06
C LYS A 79 0.50 1.77 -9.72
N GLN A 80 0.03 2.77 -8.98
CA GLN A 80 -0.25 4.10 -9.52
C GLN A 80 1.03 4.83 -9.93
N PHE A 81 2.13 4.66 -9.19
CA PHE A 81 3.45 5.16 -9.60
C PHE A 81 3.91 4.48 -10.89
N GLU A 82 3.85 3.15 -10.96
CA GLU A 82 4.37 2.37 -12.09
C GLU A 82 3.53 2.49 -13.37
N LEU A 83 2.20 2.45 -13.26
CA LEU A 83 1.31 2.28 -14.42
C LEU A 83 0.49 3.52 -14.75
N ASP A 84 0.16 4.36 -13.76
CA ASP A 84 -0.73 5.52 -13.94
C ASP A 84 0.03 6.86 -13.95
N GLY A 85 1.36 6.81 -13.81
CA GLY A 85 2.22 7.99 -13.78
C GLY A 85 1.94 8.92 -12.61
N LEU A 86 1.59 8.37 -11.43
CA LEU A 86 1.46 9.14 -10.20
C LEU A 86 2.76 9.90 -9.91
N ARG A 87 2.66 11.20 -9.64
CA ARG A 87 3.78 12.04 -9.20
C ARG A 87 3.33 12.92 -8.06
N LEU A 88 4.07 12.88 -6.96
CA LEU A 88 3.80 13.68 -5.78
C LEU A 88 4.83 14.81 -5.69
N GLU A 89 4.37 16.03 -5.88
CA GLU A 89 5.14 17.25 -5.65
C GLU A 89 4.59 17.96 -4.40
N GLU A 90 5.34 18.92 -3.83
CA GLU A 90 4.91 19.63 -2.63
C GLU A 90 3.50 20.24 -2.81
N ASN A 91 2.51 19.66 -2.13
CA ASN A 91 1.08 20.03 -2.15
C ASN A 91 0.33 19.80 -3.47
N ILE A 92 0.92 19.10 -4.45
CA ILE A 92 0.29 18.84 -5.76
C ILE A 92 0.49 17.37 -6.13
N GLY A 93 -0.61 16.66 -6.38
CA GLY A 93 -0.59 15.30 -6.92
C GLY A 93 -0.96 15.30 -8.40
N TYR A 94 -0.16 14.63 -9.23
CA TYR A 94 -0.50 14.33 -10.62
C TYR A 94 -0.80 12.85 -10.78
N MET A 95 -1.89 12.51 -11.46
CA MET A 95 -2.23 11.12 -11.77
C MET A 95 -2.84 11.06 -13.17
N ASN A 96 -2.43 10.10 -14.00
CA ASN A 96 -2.85 10.01 -15.40
C ASN A 96 -2.64 11.32 -16.20
N GLY A 97 -1.58 12.07 -15.87
CA GLY A 97 -1.27 13.36 -16.50
C GLY A 97 -2.19 14.53 -16.12
N ALA A 98 -3.11 14.35 -15.18
CA ALA A 98 -3.98 15.40 -14.66
C ALA A 98 -3.53 15.86 -13.27
N GLU A 99 -3.57 17.17 -13.03
CA GLU A 99 -3.33 17.78 -11.73
C GLU A 99 -4.58 17.64 -10.84
N HIS A 100 -4.39 17.22 -9.60
CA HIS A 100 -5.45 17.06 -8.63
C HIS A 100 -5.17 17.90 -7.38
N ASN A 101 -5.97 18.97 -7.23
CA ASN A 101 -5.98 19.84 -6.07
C ASN A 101 -7.30 19.65 -5.30
N GLY A 102 -7.23 19.34 -4.01
CA GLY A 102 -8.43 19.09 -3.20
C GLY A 102 -8.13 18.36 -1.89
N ASP A 103 -9.19 17.86 -1.26
CA ASP A 103 -9.04 17.00 -0.08
C ASP A 103 -8.32 15.71 -0.47
N TYR A 104 -7.23 15.42 0.24
CA TYR A 104 -6.39 14.24 0.05
C TYR A 104 -7.23 12.97 -0.03
N TRP A 105 -8.16 12.77 0.90
CA TRP A 105 -8.96 11.55 1.05
C TRP A 105 -9.97 11.34 -0.08
N PHE A 106 -10.28 12.39 -0.84
CA PHE A 106 -11.15 12.34 -2.01
C PHE A 106 -10.39 12.48 -3.32
N SER A 107 -9.06 12.42 -3.29
CA SER A 107 -8.26 12.38 -4.50
C SER A 107 -8.48 11.06 -5.25
N PRO A 108 -8.40 11.04 -6.60
CA PRO A 108 -8.60 9.82 -7.39
C PRO A 108 -7.72 8.65 -6.94
N ARG A 109 -6.49 8.93 -6.50
CA ARG A 109 -5.57 7.90 -5.99
C ARG A 109 -6.10 7.19 -4.73
N GLU A 110 -6.63 7.95 -3.77
CA GLU A 110 -7.14 7.44 -2.50
C GLU A 110 -8.46 6.69 -2.70
N ILE A 111 -9.31 7.19 -3.61
CA ILE A 111 -10.56 6.53 -3.97
C ILE A 111 -10.28 5.17 -4.60
N GLU A 112 -9.32 5.08 -5.53
CA GLU A 112 -8.92 3.80 -6.13
C GLU A 112 -8.31 2.86 -5.09
N ALA A 113 -7.36 3.33 -4.29
CA ALA A 113 -6.70 2.53 -3.25
C ALA A 113 -7.72 1.98 -2.22
N THR A 114 -8.66 2.81 -1.78
CA THR A 114 -9.75 2.41 -0.89
C THR A 114 -10.68 1.39 -1.55
N GLY A 115 -10.98 1.52 -2.85
CA GLY A 115 -11.80 0.54 -3.57
C GLY A 115 -11.13 -0.82 -3.67
N TYR A 116 -9.83 -0.86 -3.95
CA TYR A 116 -9.08 -2.10 -4.11
C TYR A 116 -8.75 -2.79 -2.78
N GLN A 117 -8.53 -2.05 -1.70
CA GLN A 117 -8.17 -2.68 -0.42
C GLN A 117 -9.26 -3.66 0.06
N ASP A 118 -10.53 -3.35 -0.15
CA ASP A 118 -11.65 -4.23 0.21
C ASP A 118 -11.77 -5.41 -0.75
N ALA A 119 -11.52 -5.20 -2.04
CA ALA A 119 -11.48 -6.27 -3.03
C ALA A 119 -10.36 -7.29 -2.73
N PHE A 120 -9.16 -6.81 -2.41
CA PHE A 120 -8.02 -7.65 -2.06
C PHE A 120 -8.18 -8.33 -0.70
N LEU A 121 -8.84 -7.67 0.26
CA LEU A 121 -9.23 -8.30 1.51
C LEU A 121 -10.09 -9.54 1.26
N HIS A 122 -11.15 -9.39 0.47
CA HIS A 122 -12.02 -10.50 0.09
C HIS A 122 -11.26 -11.58 -0.68
N HIS A 123 -10.40 -11.20 -1.62
CA HIS A 123 -9.60 -12.15 -2.40
C HIS A 123 -8.65 -12.97 -1.51
N TYR A 124 -7.91 -12.30 -0.62
CA TYR A 124 -6.96 -12.92 0.31
C TYR A 124 -7.63 -13.96 1.21
N PHE A 125 -8.79 -13.63 1.78
CA PHE A 125 -9.52 -14.58 2.65
C PHE A 125 -10.30 -15.67 1.89
N SER A 126 -10.64 -15.45 0.62
CA SER A 126 -11.29 -16.47 -0.22
C SER A 126 -10.32 -17.54 -0.71
N GLY A 127 -9.02 -17.23 -0.77
CA GLY A 127 -7.96 -18.15 -1.18
C GLY A 127 -7.37 -18.99 -0.04
N LYS A 128 -7.82 -18.79 1.20
CA LYS A 128 -7.43 -19.58 2.38
C LYS A 128 -8.41 -20.72 2.66
#